data_AF-A0A1X7DNM3-F1
#
_entry.id   AF-A0A1X7DNM3-F1
#
_cell.length_a   1.000
_cell.length_b   1.000
_cell.length_c   1.000
_cell.angle_alpha   90.00
_cell.angle_beta   90.00
_cell.angle_gamma   90.00
#
_symmetry.space_group_name_H-M   'P 1'
#
loop_
_entity.id
_entity.type
_entity.pdbx_description
1 polymer ?
#
loop_
_entity_poly.entity_id
_entity_poly.type
_entity_poly.pdbx_seq_one_letter_code
_entity_poly.pdbx_strand_id
1 'polypeptide(L)' 'MSTLKRRDKAQVGIGFEHLMSAAVAEFEADSRLACRAMRVKMATSMFGVGSLLPNDLPPKLPIESLHESLVSHTLQ' A
#
# COMPACT_ATOMS: atom_id res chain seq x y z
N MET A 1 -56.63 0.15 -18.61
CA MET A 1 -55.22 0.01 -19.03
C MET A 1 -54.28 0.78 -18.10
N SER A 2 -53.95 0.28 -16.90
CA SER A 2 -53.07 1.00 -15.94
C SER A 2 -51.94 0.14 -15.34
N THR A 3 -51.83 -1.13 -15.73
CA THR A 3 -50.83 -2.07 -15.16
C THR A 3 -49.49 -2.07 -15.90
N LEU A 4 -49.42 -1.55 -17.13
CA LEU A 4 -48.19 -1.48 -17.92
C LEU A 4 -47.18 -0.48 -17.31
N LYS A 5 -47.67 0.71 -16.91
CA LYS A 5 -46.82 1.84 -16.45
C LYS A 5 -46.10 1.59 -15.12
N ARG A 6 -46.51 0.59 -14.33
CA ARG A 6 -45.85 0.22 -13.06
C ARG A 6 -44.64 -0.70 -13.27
N ARG A 7 -44.63 -1.51 -14.33
CA ARG A 7 -43.52 -2.44 -14.60
C ARG A 7 -42.28 -1.71 -15.09
N ASP A 8 -42.44 -0.70 -15.93
CA ASP A 8 -41.31 0.11 -16.43
C ASP A 8 -40.56 0.84 -15.31
N LYS A 9 -41.27 1.37 -14.30
CA LYS A 9 -40.63 2.07 -13.17
C LYS A 9 -39.85 1.13 -12.26
N ALA A 10 -40.31 -0.11 -12.08
CA ALA A 10 -39.60 -1.11 -11.27
C ALA A 10 -38.33 -1.61 -11.99
N GLN A 11 -38.38 -1.73 -13.32
CA GLN A 11 -37.25 -2.20 -14.13
C GLN A 11 -36.13 -1.16 -14.24
N VAL A 12 -36.47 0.13 -14.27
CA VAL A 12 -35.50 1.24 -14.21
C VAL A 12 -34.76 1.29 -12.87
N GLY A 13 -35.42 0.98 -11.75
CA GLY A 13 -34.77 0.91 -10.43
C GLY A 13 -33.75 -0.21 -10.35
N ILE A 14 -34.06 -1.40 -10.87
CA ILE A 14 -33.15 -2.56 -10.85
C ILE A 14 -31.89 -2.32 -11.69
N GLY A 15 -32.03 -1.68 -12.85
CA GLY A 15 -30.88 -1.34 -13.70
C GLY A 15 -29.97 -0.28 -13.08
N PHE A 16 -30.54 0.69 -12.36
CA PHE A 16 -29.78 1.73 -11.68
C PHE A 16 -28.97 1.18 -10.50
N GLU A 17 -29.57 0.35 -9.65
CA GLU A 17 -28.85 -0.27 -8.51
C GLU A 17 -27.68 -1.14 -8.97
N HIS A 18 -27.86 -1.89 -10.05
CA HIS A 18 -26.77 -2.69 -10.62
C HIS A 18 -25.63 -1.83 -11.16
N LEU A 19 -25.96 -0.77 -11.90
CA LEU A 19 -24.97 0.18 -12.41
C LEU A 19 -24.24 0.89 -11.26
N MET A 20 -24.95 1.29 -10.22
CA MET A 20 -24.36 1.92 -9.04
C MET A 20 -23.44 0.94 -8.31
N SER A 21 -23.86 -0.32 -8.13
CA SER A 21 -23.03 -1.35 -7.52
C SER A 21 -21.75 -1.62 -8.31
N ALA A 22 -21.83 -1.67 -9.64
CA ALA A 22 -20.66 -1.83 -10.50
C ALA A 22 -19.70 -0.63 -10.39
N ALA A 23 -20.24 0.59 -10.46
CA ALA A 23 -19.45 1.82 -10.33
C ALA A 23 -18.74 1.92 -8.97
N VAL A 24 -19.42 1.55 -7.88
CA VAL A 24 -18.83 1.52 -6.53
C VAL A 24 -17.71 0.48 -6.45
N ALA A 25 -17.91 -0.72 -7.01
CA ALA A 25 -16.90 -1.76 -6.98
C ALA A 25 -15.61 -1.35 -7.72
N GLU A 26 -15.76 -0.70 -8.87
CA GLU A 26 -14.63 -0.16 -9.64
C GLU A 26 -13.93 0.98 -8.88
N PHE A 27 -14.69 1.94 -8.36
CA PHE A 27 -14.17 3.04 -7.54
C PHE A 27 -13.38 2.55 -6.32
N GLU A 28 -13.87 1.53 -5.63
CA GLU A 28 -13.17 0.94 -4.49
C GLU A 28 -11.85 0.27 -4.90
N ALA A 29 -11.83 -0.43 -6.04
CA ALA A 29 -10.61 -1.05 -6.57
C ALA A 29 -9.55 0.01 -6.87
N ASP A 30 -9.95 1.09 -7.54
CA ASP A 30 -9.07 2.23 -7.85
C ASP A 30 -8.59 2.94 -6.58
N SER A 31 -9.48 3.15 -5.61
CA SER A 31 -9.14 3.75 -4.32
C SER A 31 -8.09 2.93 -3.57
N ARG A 32 -8.22 1.59 -3.56
CA ARG A 32 -7.21 0.70 -2.94
C ARG A 32 -5.86 0.81 -3.64
N LEU A 33 -5.85 0.89 -4.96
CA LEU A 33 -4.62 1.05 -5.75
C LEU A 33 -3.96 2.41 -5.47
N ALA A 34 -4.73 3.50 -5.47
CA ALA A 34 -4.26 4.85 -5.17
C ALA A 34 -3.66 4.93 -3.76
N CYS A 35 -4.33 4.35 -2.76
CA CYS A 35 -3.82 4.28 -1.38
C CYS A 35 -2.51 3.50 -1.28
N ARG A 36 -2.36 2.42 -2.04
CA ARG A 36 -1.08 1.68 -2.11
C ARG A 36 0.02 2.54 -2.74
N ALA A 37 -0.26 3.20 -3.86
CA ALA A 37 0.69 4.09 -4.52
C ALA A 37 1.11 5.25 -3.62
N MET A 38 0.17 5.85 -2.89
CA MET A 38 0.46 6.92 -1.92
C MET A 38 1.38 6.43 -0.80
N ARG A 39 1.12 5.26 -0.23
CA ARG A 39 2.01 4.67 0.81
C ARG A 39 3.42 4.42 0.30
N VAL A 40 3.54 3.86 -0.91
CA VAL A 40 4.85 3.66 -1.55
C VAL A 40 5.54 5.01 -1.75
N LYS A 41 4.84 6.01 -2.29
CA LYS A 41 5.39 7.36 -2.49
C LYS A 41 5.89 7.97 -1.18
N MET A 42 5.11 7.87 -0.10
CA MET A 42 5.52 8.37 1.22
C MET A 42 6.76 7.63 1.73
N ALA A 43 6.78 6.30 1.64
CA ALA A 43 7.94 5.50 2.04
C ALA A 43 9.19 5.89 1.24
N THR A 44 9.08 6.01 -0.09
CA THR A 44 10.19 6.44 -0.94
C THR A 44 10.62 7.88 -0.63
N SER A 45 9.70 8.78 -0.31
CA SER A 45 10.03 10.16 0.06
C SER A 45 10.72 10.26 1.42
N MET A 46 10.38 9.39 2.37
CA MET A 46 10.94 9.41 3.72
C MET A 46 12.27 8.67 3.81
N PHE A 47 12.35 7.50 3.18
CA PHE A 47 13.51 6.61 3.30
C PHE A 47 14.43 6.67 2.08
N GLY A 48 13.95 7.10 0.91
CA GLY A 48 14.66 6.99 -0.37
C GLY A 48 14.35 5.69 -1.12
N VAL A 49 14.80 5.61 -2.39
CA VAL A 49 14.71 4.38 -3.19
C VAL A 49 15.89 3.47 -2.85
N GLY A 50 15.62 2.19 -2.55
CA GLY A 50 16.68 1.21 -2.28
C GLY A 50 17.28 1.27 -0.87
N SER A 51 16.69 2.06 0.03
CA SER A 51 17.13 2.13 1.42
C SER A 51 16.73 0.89 2.21
N LEU A 52 17.72 0.29 2.87
CA LEU A 52 17.51 -0.72 3.89
C LEU A 52 16.79 -0.08 5.08
N LEU A 53 15.61 -0.60 5.44
CA LEU A 53 14.95 -0.15 6.65
C LEU A 53 15.76 -0.63 7.86
N PRO A 54 15.73 0.07 9.00
CA PRO A 54 16.46 -0.34 10.20
C PRO A 54 16.14 -1.77 10.66
N ASN A 55 14.95 -2.27 10.34
CA ASN A 55 14.51 -3.64 10.64
C ASN A 55 15.08 -4.70 9.69
N ASP A 56 15.55 -4.30 8.51
CA ASP A 56 16.17 -5.18 7.50
C ASP A 56 17.68 -5.31 7.72
N LEU A 57 18.25 -4.50 8.61
CA LEU A 57 19.64 -4.63 9.01
C LEU A 57 19.79 -5.89 9.89
N PRO A 58 20.87 -6.68 9.69
CA PRO A 58 21.16 -7.77 10.59
C PRO A 58 21.24 -7.24 12.03
N PRO A 59 20.74 -8.00 13.03
CA PRO A 59 20.84 -7.61 14.42
C PRO A 59 22.29 -7.23 14.70
N LYS A 60 22.53 -6.03 15.25
CA LYS A 60 23.90 -5.61 15.61
C LYS A 60 24.46 -6.69 16.53
N LEU A 61 25.42 -7.47 16.03
CA LEU A 61 26.24 -8.32 16.88
C LEU A 61 26.90 -7.42 17.93
N PRO A 62 27.01 -7.85 19.19
CA PRO A 62 27.64 -7.06 20.23
C PRO A 62 28.99 -6.54 19.76
N ILE A 63 29.16 -5.22 19.80
CA ILE A 63 30.38 -4.52 19.43
C ILE A 63 31.38 -4.78 20.55
N GLU A 64 31.93 -5.98 20.65
CA GLU A 64 32.93 -6.32 21.67
C GLU A 64 34.23 -6.91 21.12
N SER A 65 34.38 -7.13 19.81
CA SER A 65 35.60 -7.79 19.31
C SER A 65 36.36 -7.08 18.17
N LEU A 66 35.81 -6.02 17.56
CA LEU A 66 36.47 -5.39 16.41
C LEU A 66 37.47 -4.28 16.76
N HIS A 67 37.46 -3.77 18.01
CA HIS A 67 38.31 -2.64 18.38
C HIS A 67 39.66 -3.03 19.02
N GLU A 68 39.86 -4.29 19.43
CA GLU A 68 41.14 -4.72 20.01
C GLU A 68 42.16 -5.19 18.95
N SER A 69 41.72 -5.63 17.76
CA SER A 69 42.65 -6.15 16.74
C SER A 69 43.38 -5.08 15.93
N LEU A 70 42.92 -3.82 15.94
CA LEU A 70 43.49 -2.75 15.10
C LEU A 70 44.60 -1.94 15.78
N VAL A 71 44.83 -2.11 17.08
CA VAL A 71 45.82 -1.32 17.85
C VAL A 71 47.15 -2.06 18.06
N SER A 72 47.20 -3.39 17.90
CA SER A 72 48.42 -4.19 18.17
C SER A 72 49.48 -4.18 17.06
N HIS A 73 49.23 -3.55 15.90
CA HIS A 73 50.16 -3.65 14.74
C HIS A 73 50.91 -2.36 14.38
N THR A 74 50.85 -1.32 15.22
CA THR A 74 51.47 -0.02 14.88
C THR A 74 52.54 0.47 15.87
N LEU A 75 53.02 -0.39 16.77
CA LEU A 75 54.16 -0.09 17.64
C LEU A 75 55.11 -1.30 17.77
N GLN A 76 55.98 -1.48 16.77
CA GLN A 76 57.30 -2.08 16.93
C GLN A 76 58.32 -1.22 16.21
#